data_AF-K1TK57-F1
#
_entry.id   AF-K1TK57-F1
#
_cell.length_a   1.000
_cell.length_b   1.000
_cell.length_c   1.000
_cell.angle_alpha   90.00
_cell.angle_beta   90.00
_cell.angle_gamma   90.00
#
_symmetry.space_group_name_H-M   'P 1'
#
loop_
_entity.id
_entity.type
_entity.pdbx_description
1 polymer ?
#
loop_
_entity_poly.entity_id
_entity_poly.type
_entity_poly.pdbx_seq_one_letter_code
_entity_poly.pdbx_strand_id
1 'polypeptide(L)'
;LTQFTQVALATVAFAQTARLREAGADIWPAYFAGHSLGEYNALSSFAGVIPLETVLELVFHRGSTMHHLIPRDEKGRSNYRMGALRPNQFGVGDDGVREYVESVSKASGEFLQIVNYNLAGQQYAVAGTIAGLKALKADSARRVAEIRRQAGVHAGAGHRRAVPLHAAAQ
;
A
#
# COMPACT_ATOMS: atom_id res chain seq x y z
N LEU A 1 16.79 4.84 -1.14
CA LEU A 1 15.83 5.76 -1.78
C LEU A 1 14.75 6.19 -0.80
N THR A 2 14.09 5.25 -0.13
CA THR A 2 13.03 5.50 0.86
C THR A 2 13.36 6.60 1.88
N GLN A 3 14.57 6.62 2.45
CA GLN A 3 14.98 7.65 3.41
C GLN A 3 14.94 9.07 2.82
N PHE A 4 15.25 9.22 1.53
CA PHE A 4 15.21 10.52 0.86
C PHE A 4 13.79 10.87 0.40
N THR A 5 13.04 9.89 -0.09
CA THR A 5 11.63 10.09 -0.47
C THR A 5 10.80 10.55 0.73
N GLN A 6 11.02 9.97 1.91
CA GLN A 6 10.27 10.35 3.10
C GLN A 6 10.56 11.79 3.53
N VAL A 7 11.83 12.20 3.52
CA VAL A 7 12.25 13.59 3.78
C VAL A 7 11.64 14.54 2.76
N ALA A 8 11.73 14.21 1.46
CA ALA A 8 11.18 15.06 0.41
C ALA A 8 9.67 15.27 0.55
N LEU A 9 8.92 14.22 0.88
CA LEU A 9 7.48 14.31 1.11
C LEU A 9 7.13 15.16 2.34
N ALA A 10 7.91 15.06 3.42
CA ALA A 10 7.73 15.93 4.59
C ALA A 10 8.00 17.40 4.24
N THR A 11 9.10 17.68 3.54
CA THR A 11 9.43 19.05 3.09
C THR A 11 8.32 19.65 2.22
N VAL A 12 7.79 18.88 1.27
CA VAL A 12 6.68 19.33 0.41
C VAL A 12 5.43 19.62 1.24
N ALA A 13 5.09 18.79 2.23
CA ALA A 13 3.94 19.01 3.10
C ALA A 13 4.04 20.33 3.89
N PHE A 14 5.24 20.65 4.41
CA PHE A 14 5.51 21.94 5.06
C PHE A 14 5.35 23.11 4.10
N ALA A 15 5.96 23.03 2.92
CA ALA A 15 5.86 24.09 1.93
C ALA A 15 4.39 24.35 1.53
N GLN A 16 3.64 23.29 1.24
CA GLN A 16 2.23 23.39 0.86
C GLN A 16 1.37 23.96 2.00
N THR A 17 1.58 23.51 3.23
CA THR A 17 0.81 24.01 4.38
C THR A 17 1.14 25.48 4.69
N ALA A 18 2.42 25.88 4.58
CA ALA A 18 2.83 27.27 4.76
C ALA A 18 2.20 28.20 3.68
N ARG A 19 2.13 27.74 2.43
CA ARG A 19 1.44 28.45 1.35
C ARG A 19 -0.07 28.56 1.60
N LEU A 20 -0.73 27.51 2.08
CA LEU A 20 -2.15 27.55 2.45
C LEU A 20 -2.43 28.60 3.54
N ARG A 21 -1.58 28.66 4.57
CA ARG A 21 -1.68 29.65 5.65
C ARG A 21 -1.45 31.08 5.17
N GLU A 22 -0.42 31.32 4.35
CA GLU A 22 -0.15 32.65 3.79
C GLU A 22 -1.31 33.15 2.91
N ALA A 23 -1.98 32.25 2.19
CA ALA A 23 -3.15 32.56 1.39
C ALA A 23 -4.44 32.76 2.23
N GLY A 24 -4.40 32.57 3.56
CA GLY A 24 -5.57 32.58 4.42
C GLY A 24 -6.58 31.47 4.11
N ALA A 25 -6.10 30.37 3.51
CA ALA A 25 -6.92 29.24 3.07
C ALA A 25 -6.84 28.05 4.04
N ASP A 26 -6.22 28.22 5.21
CA ASP A 26 -6.24 27.22 6.28
C ASP A 26 -7.53 27.32 7.09
N ILE A 27 -8.12 26.17 7.40
CA ILE A 27 -9.41 26.07 8.08
C ILE A 27 -9.16 25.53 9.50
N TRP A 28 -9.64 26.28 10.50
CA TRP A 28 -9.54 25.88 11.90
C TRP A 28 -10.88 26.06 12.64
N PRO A 29 -11.29 25.09 13.48
CA PRO A 29 -10.66 23.78 13.70
C PRO A 29 -10.95 22.80 12.56
N ALA A 30 -9.97 21.99 12.17
CA ALA A 30 -10.14 20.93 11.20
C ALA A 30 -9.61 19.59 11.74
N TYR A 31 -10.30 18.51 11.40
CA TYR A 31 -9.76 17.16 11.56
C TYR A 31 -8.70 16.92 10.47
N PHE A 32 -7.62 16.22 10.84
CA PHE A 32 -6.55 15.86 9.94
C PHE A 32 -6.20 14.38 10.11
N ALA A 33 -5.68 13.78 9.03
CA ALA A 33 -5.20 12.41 9.01
C ALA A 33 -4.09 12.30 7.97
N GLY A 34 -3.28 11.25 8.09
CA GLY A 34 -2.23 10.97 7.13
C GLY A 34 -2.03 9.47 6.96
N HIS A 35 -1.75 9.04 5.73
CA HIS A 35 -1.56 7.62 5.42
C HIS A 35 -0.10 7.20 5.64
N SER A 36 0.15 6.31 6.60
CA SER A 36 1.49 5.79 6.91
C SER A 36 2.49 6.91 7.19
N LEU A 37 3.42 7.21 6.28
CA LEU A 37 4.31 8.36 6.39
C LEU A 37 3.54 9.69 6.55
N GLY A 38 2.40 9.81 5.88
CA GLY A 38 1.61 11.04 5.89
C GLY A 38 1.14 11.45 7.28
N GLU A 39 1.10 10.53 8.26
CA GLU A 39 0.76 10.86 9.65
C GLU A 39 1.79 11.83 10.26
N TYR A 40 3.09 11.60 10.01
CA TYR A 40 4.15 12.53 10.41
C TYR A 40 3.92 13.89 9.78
N ASN A 41 3.60 13.94 8.48
CA ASN A 41 3.33 15.18 7.78
C ASN A 41 2.13 15.92 8.38
N ALA A 42 1.02 15.22 8.64
CA ALA A 42 -0.17 15.83 9.21
C ALA A 42 0.08 16.39 10.62
N LEU A 43 0.76 15.63 11.48
CA LEU A 43 1.11 16.07 12.83
C LEU A 43 2.10 17.24 12.84
N SER A 44 3.05 17.25 11.92
CA SER A 44 4.13 18.26 11.87
C SER A 44 3.70 19.51 11.11
N SER A 45 3.35 19.40 9.82
CA SER A 45 3.08 20.56 8.98
C SER A 45 1.73 21.22 9.30
N PHE A 46 0.68 20.41 9.47
CA PHE A 46 -0.68 20.90 9.69
C PHE A 46 -0.95 21.21 11.16
N ALA A 47 -0.72 20.25 12.07
CA ALA A 47 -1.01 20.43 13.49
C ALA A 47 0.11 21.16 14.27
N GLY A 48 1.32 21.28 13.73
CA GLY A 48 2.43 21.98 14.38
C GLY A 48 3.00 21.28 15.61
N VAL A 49 2.72 19.98 15.80
CA VAL A 49 3.12 19.20 16.99
C VAL A 49 4.62 18.88 16.99
N ILE A 50 5.21 18.72 15.79
CA ILE A 50 6.61 18.35 15.61
C ILE A 50 7.27 19.42 14.72
N PRO A 51 8.38 20.05 15.17
CA PRO A 51 9.14 21.00 14.36
C PRO A 51 9.68 20.39 13.06
N LEU A 52 9.93 21.24 12.06
CA LEU A 52 10.40 20.81 10.73
C LEU A 52 11.69 19.99 10.85
N GLU A 53 12.71 20.53 11.51
CA GLU A 53 14.02 19.91 11.64
C GLU A 53 13.92 18.52 12.28
N THR A 54 13.13 18.41 13.36
CA THR A 54 12.88 17.16 14.07
C THR A 54 12.15 16.15 13.19
N VAL A 55 11.10 16.53 12.47
CA VAL A 55 10.39 15.57 11.63
C VAL A 55 11.25 15.08 10.46
N LEU A 56 12.10 15.93 9.89
CA LEU A 56 13.02 15.52 8.82
C LEU A 56 14.00 14.45 9.30
N GLU A 57 14.57 14.62 10.50
CA GLU A 57 15.42 13.59 11.12
C GLU A 57 14.65 12.30 11.39
N LEU A 58 13.45 12.40 11.99
CA LEU A 58 12.62 11.24 12.31
C LEU A 58 12.28 10.41 11.07
N VAL A 59 11.82 11.05 9.99
CA VAL A 59 11.43 10.34 8.77
C VAL A 59 12.64 9.83 7.98
N PHE A 60 13.80 10.49 8.08
CA PHE A 60 15.06 9.97 7.55
C PHE A 60 15.48 8.68 8.27
N HIS A 61 15.46 8.69 9.61
CA HIS A 61 15.75 7.52 10.41
C HIS A 61 14.75 6.40 10.16
N ARG A 62 13.45 6.71 10.09
CA ARG A 62 12.41 5.73 9.73
C ARG A 62 12.71 5.06 8.39
N GLY A 63 12.94 5.84 7.34
CA GLY A 63 13.24 5.30 6.01
C GLY A 63 14.55 4.51 5.95
N SER A 64 15.55 4.90 6.74
CA SER A 64 16.83 4.18 6.85
C SER A 64 16.66 2.85 7.57
N THR A 65 15.94 2.83 8.69
CA THR A 65 15.67 1.62 9.48
C THR A 65 14.89 0.58 8.68
N MET A 66 13.89 1.01 7.90
CA MET A 66 13.14 0.12 6.99
C MET A 66 14.03 -0.61 5.98
N HIS A 67 15.17 -0.02 5.61
CA HIS A 67 16.11 -0.66 4.69
C HIS A 67 16.94 -1.76 5.36
N HIS A 68 17.36 -1.54 6.61
CA HIS A 68 18.30 -2.40 7.35
C HIS A 68 17.63 -3.58 8.06
N LEU A 69 16.35 -3.47 8.42
CA LEU A 69 15.64 -4.54 9.14
C LEU A 69 15.28 -5.77 8.29
N ILE A 70 15.44 -5.69 6.97
CA ILE A 70 15.06 -6.77 6.05
C ILE A 70 16.34 -7.41 5.49
N PRO A 71 16.54 -8.73 5.67
CA PRO A 71 17.64 -9.45 5.03
C PRO A 71 17.64 -9.28 3.52
N ARG A 72 18.83 -9.09 2.95
CA ARG A 72 19.04 -8.86 1.52
C ARG A 72 20.13 -9.77 0.99
N ASP A 73 20.00 -10.14 -0.29
CA ASP A 73 21.06 -10.84 -1.02
C ASP A 73 22.23 -9.90 -1.34
N GLU A 74 23.31 -10.46 -1.91
CA GLU A 74 24.51 -9.74 -2.35
C GLU A 74 24.22 -8.62 -3.36
N LYS A 75 23.05 -8.65 -4.02
CA LYS A 75 22.59 -7.64 -4.99
C LYS A 75 21.63 -6.63 -4.34
N GLY A 76 21.51 -6.63 -3.01
CA GLY A 76 20.66 -5.72 -2.23
C GLY A 76 19.16 -6.02 -2.33
N ARG A 77 18.75 -7.19 -2.83
CA ARG A 77 17.34 -7.55 -3.05
C ARG A 77 16.80 -8.28 -1.83
N SER A 78 15.59 -7.91 -1.40
CA SER A 78 14.86 -8.65 -0.36
C SER A 78 13.96 -9.73 -0.98
N ASN A 79 13.59 -10.75 -0.19
CA ASN A 79 12.55 -11.73 -0.54
C ASN A 79 11.12 -11.17 -0.41
N TYR A 80 10.95 -9.92 0.02
CA TYR A 80 9.63 -9.34 0.31
C TYR A 80 9.21 -8.30 -0.72
N ARG A 81 7.95 -8.33 -1.13
CA ARG A 81 7.33 -7.32 -2.00
C ARG A 81 5.93 -6.99 -1.49
N MET A 82 5.28 -6.06 -2.18
CA MET A 82 3.90 -5.68 -1.92
C MET A 82 3.10 -5.70 -3.23
N GLY A 83 1.84 -6.11 -3.15
CA GLY A 83 0.90 -6.08 -4.27
C GLY A 83 -0.42 -5.42 -3.90
N ALA A 84 -1.08 -4.80 -4.88
CA ALA A 84 -2.42 -4.23 -4.76
C ALA A 84 -3.45 -5.27 -5.21
N LEU A 85 -4.19 -5.82 -4.25
CA LEU A 85 -5.24 -6.82 -4.44
C LEU A 85 -6.59 -6.13 -4.65
N ARG A 86 -7.33 -6.57 -5.67
CA ARG A 86 -8.69 -6.09 -6.00
C ARG A 86 -9.73 -7.21 -5.90
N PRO A 87 -10.24 -7.50 -4.69
CA PRO A 87 -11.06 -8.69 -4.44
C PRO A 87 -12.44 -8.66 -5.10
N ASN A 88 -12.99 -7.47 -5.36
CA ASN A 88 -14.18 -7.32 -6.19
C ASN A 88 -14.07 -7.94 -7.60
N GLN A 89 -12.85 -8.11 -8.14
CA GLN A 89 -12.66 -8.73 -9.45
C GLN A 89 -12.82 -10.25 -9.43
N PHE A 90 -12.76 -10.87 -8.24
CA PHE A 90 -12.86 -12.31 -8.06
C PHE A 90 -13.86 -12.72 -6.99
N GLY A 91 -14.86 -11.88 -6.73
CA GLY A 91 -16.03 -12.22 -5.92
C GLY A 91 -15.78 -12.34 -4.41
N VAL A 92 -14.72 -11.70 -3.90
CA VAL A 92 -14.45 -11.64 -2.46
C VAL A 92 -14.84 -10.25 -1.93
N GLY A 93 -15.66 -10.21 -0.88
CA GLY A 93 -16.10 -9.01 -0.19
C GLY A 93 -15.08 -8.48 0.81
N ASP A 94 -15.40 -7.33 1.41
CA ASP A 94 -14.60 -6.71 2.48
C ASP A 94 -14.51 -7.60 3.73
N ASP A 95 -15.63 -8.23 4.06
CA ASP A 95 -15.83 -9.14 5.18
C ASP A 95 -15.06 -10.47 5.06
N GLY A 96 -14.69 -10.89 3.84
CA GLY A 96 -13.98 -12.16 3.60
C GLY A 96 -12.55 -12.02 3.07
N VAL A 97 -12.06 -10.79 2.85
CA VAL A 97 -10.74 -10.57 2.21
C VAL A 97 -9.59 -11.03 3.10
N ARG A 98 -9.73 -10.91 4.42
CA ARG A 98 -8.71 -11.30 5.39
C ARG A 98 -8.53 -12.81 5.39
N GLU A 99 -9.63 -13.54 5.54
CA GLU A 99 -9.70 -15.00 5.53
C GLU A 99 -9.21 -15.54 4.20
N TYR A 100 -9.55 -14.87 3.10
CA TYR A 100 -9.03 -15.20 1.78
C TYR A 100 -7.50 -15.13 1.71
N VAL A 101 -6.89 -13.99 2.07
CA VAL A 101 -5.42 -13.84 2.05
C VAL A 101 -4.75 -14.85 2.99
N GLU A 102 -5.32 -15.08 4.18
CA GLU A 102 -4.83 -16.06 5.14
C GLU A 102 -4.90 -17.50 4.59
N SER A 103 -5.99 -17.86 3.90
CA SER A 103 -6.15 -19.19 3.29
C SER A 103 -5.06 -19.47 2.24
N VAL A 104 -4.72 -18.47 1.43
CA VAL A 104 -3.64 -18.57 0.44
C VAL A 104 -2.28 -18.66 1.11
N SER A 105 -2.05 -17.88 2.17
CA SER A 105 -0.83 -17.96 2.98
C SER A 105 -0.63 -19.38 3.53
N LYS A 106 -1.66 -19.95 4.17
CA LYS A 106 -1.64 -21.32 4.71
C LYS A 106 -1.41 -22.37 3.64
N ALA A 107 -2.14 -22.29 2.53
CA ALA A 107 -2.02 -23.26 1.44
C ALA A 107 -0.66 -23.24 0.73
N SER A 108 -0.03 -22.06 0.65
CA SER A 108 1.30 -21.92 0.04
C SER A 108 2.46 -22.16 1.01
N GLY A 109 2.22 -22.09 2.33
CA GLY A 109 3.27 -22.09 3.34
C GLY A 109 4.10 -20.80 3.37
N GLU A 110 3.65 -19.76 2.66
CA GLU A 110 4.38 -18.50 2.48
C GLU A 110 3.72 -17.35 3.25
N PHE A 111 4.54 -16.39 3.70
CA PHE A 111 4.04 -15.22 4.41
C PHE A 111 3.29 -14.27 3.48
N LEU A 112 2.05 -13.95 3.84
CA LEU A 112 1.19 -12.92 3.23
C LEU A 112 0.39 -12.21 4.31
N GLN A 113 0.29 -10.88 4.22
CA GLN A 113 -0.49 -10.08 5.14
C GLN A 113 -1.05 -8.83 4.45
N ILE A 114 -2.32 -8.50 4.74
CA ILE A 114 -2.89 -7.21 4.36
C ILE A 114 -2.26 -6.12 5.24
N VAL A 115 -1.58 -5.16 4.62
CA VAL A 115 -0.88 -4.06 5.30
C VAL A 115 -1.54 -2.71 5.07
N ASN A 116 -2.42 -2.58 4.07
CA ASN A 116 -3.27 -1.40 3.92
C ASN A 116 -4.68 -1.78 3.48
N TYR A 117 -5.66 -1.32 4.25
CA TYR A 117 -7.08 -1.34 3.93
C TYR A 117 -7.42 0.02 3.28
N ASN A 118 -7.27 0.12 1.95
CA ASN A 118 -7.38 1.41 1.26
C ASN A 118 -8.82 1.73 0.85
N LEU A 119 -9.55 0.75 0.31
CA LEU A 119 -10.93 0.94 -0.11
C LEU A 119 -11.73 -0.35 0.11
N ALA A 120 -12.73 -0.26 0.99
CA ALA A 120 -13.58 -1.39 1.35
C ALA A 120 -14.17 -2.07 0.11
N GLY A 121 -14.04 -3.39 0.09
CA GLY A 121 -14.44 -4.26 -1.03
C GLY A 121 -13.63 -4.14 -2.32
N GLN A 122 -12.72 -3.15 -2.48
CA GLN A 122 -12.11 -2.84 -3.78
C GLN A 122 -10.60 -2.87 -3.83
N GLN A 123 -9.89 -2.40 -2.80
CA GLN A 123 -8.43 -2.26 -2.87
C GLN A 123 -7.75 -2.46 -1.51
N TYR A 124 -6.83 -3.41 -1.49
CA TYR A 124 -6.02 -3.76 -0.32
C TYR A 124 -4.57 -3.91 -0.75
N ALA A 125 -3.63 -3.39 0.04
CA ALA A 125 -2.22 -3.68 -0.16
C ALA A 125 -1.86 -4.93 0.65
N VAL A 126 -1.27 -5.92 -0.02
CA VAL A 126 -0.80 -7.16 0.59
C VAL A 126 0.72 -7.20 0.49
N ALA A 127 1.39 -7.30 1.64
CA ALA A 127 2.83 -7.55 1.71
C ALA A 127 3.07 -9.05 1.91
N GLY A 128 4.18 -9.55 1.38
CA GLY A 128 4.51 -10.96 1.52
C GLY A 128 5.84 -11.32 0.89
N THR A 129 6.20 -12.61 0.97
CA THR A 129 7.32 -13.13 0.21
C THR A 129 7.02 -13.08 -1.29
N ILE A 130 8.06 -13.11 -2.13
CA ILE A 130 7.89 -13.18 -3.59
C ILE A 130 7.09 -14.44 -3.97
N ALA A 131 7.33 -15.57 -3.30
CA ALA A 131 6.60 -16.81 -3.52
C ALA A 131 5.13 -16.70 -3.08
N GLY A 132 4.86 -16.14 -1.90
CA GLY A 132 3.49 -15.89 -1.42
C GLY A 132 2.70 -15.00 -2.36
N LEU A 133 3.28 -13.89 -2.84
CA LEU A 133 2.60 -13.01 -3.80
C LEU A 133 2.37 -13.67 -5.16
N LYS A 134 3.24 -14.59 -5.60
CA LYS A 134 2.99 -15.42 -6.78
C LYS A 134 1.82 -16.37 -6.56
N ALA A 135 1.73 -17.02 -5.39
CA ALA A 135 0.60 -17.87 -5.04
C ALA A 135 -0.72 -17.08 -5.01
N LEU A 136 -0.72 -15.91 -4.38
CA LEU A 136 -1.88 -15.01 -4.36
C LEU A 136 -2.30 -14.55 -5.75
N LYS A 137 -1.34 -14.23 -6.61
CA LYS A 137 -1.63 -13.87 -8.01
C LYS A 137 -2.24 -15.03 -8.78
N ALA A 138 -1.72 -16.25 -8.59
CA ALA A 138 -2.22 -17.44 -9.27
C ALA A 138 -3.65 -17.79 -8.82
N ASP A 139 -3.91 -17.80 -7.51
CA ASP A 139 -5.24 -18.13 -6.99
C ASP A 139 -6.29 -17.10 -7.38
N SER A 140 -5.98 -15.80 -7.22
CA SER A 140 -6.89 -14.73 -7.64
C SER A 140 -7.19 -14.78 -9.14
N ALA A 141 -6.19 -15.03 -9.98
CA ALA A 141 -6.39 -15.17 -11.43
C ALA A 141 -7.25 -16.39 -11.80
N ARG A 142 -7.06 -17.52 -11.10
CA ARG A 142 -7.90 -18.72 -11.25
C ARG A 142 -9.37 -18.40 -10.94
N ARG A 143 -9.63 -17.71 -9.82
CA ARG A 143 -10.99 -17.30 -9.42
C ARG A 143 -11.64 -16.33 -10.41
N VAL A 144 -10.89 -15.36 -10.94
CA VAL A 144 -11.38 -14.48 -12.04
C VAL A 144 -11.82 -15.32 -13.24
N ALA A 145 -11.03 -16.33 -13.63
CA ALA A 145 -11.38 -17.19 -14.76
C ALA A 145 -12.61 -18.06 -14.48
N GLU A 146 -12.79 -18.55 -13.26
CA GLU A 146 -13.98 -19.30 -12.83
C GLU A 146 -15.25 -18.47 -12.92
N ILE A 147 -15.24 -17.25 -12.38
CA ILE A 147 -16.38 -16.33 -12.44
C ILE A 147 -16.74 -15.98 -13.90
N ARG A 148 -15.73 -15.74 -14.75
CA ARG A 148 -15.97 -15.45 -16.17
C ARG A 148 -16.61 -16.63 -16.91
N ARG A 149 -16.19 -17.86 -16.61
CA ARG A 149 -16.79 -19.08 -17.17
C ARG A 149 -18.25 -19.22 -16.74
N GLN A 150 -18.55 -18.98 -15.47
CA GLN A 150 -19.92 -19.03 -14.93
C GLN A 150 -20.81 -17.93 -15.54
N ALA A 151 -20.27 -16.75 -15.82
CA ALA A 151 -20.99 -15.64 -16.41
C ALA A 151 -21.17 -15.74 -17.95
N GLY A 152 -20.73 -16.82 -18.59
CA GLY A 152 -20.86 -17.00 -20.05
C GLY A 152 -20.01 -16.03 -20.89
N VAL A 153 -19.04 -15.34 -20.29
CA VAL A 153 -18.19 -14.37 -21.00
C VAL A 153 -17.03 -15.10 -21.68
N HIS A 154 -17.17 -15.38 -22.98
CA HIS A 154 -16.08 -15.93 -23.79
C HIS A 154 -14.93 -14.93 -23.99
N ALA A 155 -13.71 -15.44 -24.07
CA ALA A 155 -12.44 -14.70 -24.05
C ALA A 155 -12.19 -13.72 -25.23
N GLY A 156 -13.21 -13.37 -26.02
CA GLY A 156 -13.10 -12.59 -27.26
C GLY A 156 -13.57 -11.12 -27.18
N ALA A 157 -14.20 -10.65 -26.11
CA ALA A 157 -14.57 -9.24 -25.98
C ALA A 157 -13.40 -8.45 -25.38
N GLY A 158 -12.98 -7.36 -26.04
CA GLY A 158 -11.80 -6.52 -25.76
C GLY A 158 -11.74 -5.80 -24.40
N HIS A 159 -12.25 -6.41 -23.33
CA HIS A 159 -12.08 -5.97 -21.97
C HIS A 159 -10.64 -6.23 -21.53
N ARG A 160 -9.92 -5.18 -21.10
CA ARG A 160 -8.57 -5.28 -20.52
C ARG A 160 -8.51 -6.46 -19.56
N ARG A 161 -7.50 -7.33 -19.65
CA ARG A 161 -7.25 -8.39 -18.65
C ARG A 161 -7.20 -7.72 -17.28
N ALA A 162 -8.27 -7.86 -16.50
CA ALA A 162 -8.30 -7.45 -15.12
C ALA A 162 -7.31 -8.36 -14.39
N VAL A 163 -6.18 -7.80 -13.96
CA VAL A 163 -5.20 -8.52 -13.16
C VAL A 163 -5.54 -8.21 -11.70
N PRO A 164 -6.05 -9.19 -10.93
CA PRO A 164 -6.57 -8.94 -9.59
C PRO A 164 -5.48 -8.59 -8.56
N LEU A 165 -4.21 -8.88 -8.87
CA LEU A 165 -3.04 -8.50 -8.08
C LEU A 165 -2.00 -7.80 -8.96
N HIS A 166 -1.80 -6.51 -8.74
CA HIS A 166 -0.75 -5.72 -9.37
C HIS A 166 0.44 -5.53 -8.42
N ALA A 167 1.65 -5.35 -8.95
CA ALA A 167 2.75 -4.88 -8.11
C ALA A 167 2.38 -3.49 -7.57
N ALA A 168 2.51 -3.30 -6.26
CA ALA A 168 2.32 -1.98 -5.66
C ALA A 168 3.64 -1.20 -5.80
N ALA A 169 3.54 0.08 -6.17
CA ALA A 169 4.69 0.98 -6.11
C ALA A 169 5.10 1.16 -4.63
N GLN A 170 6.39 1.00 -4.34
CA GLN A 170 7.03 1.39 -3.08
C GLN A 170 7.72 2.73 -3.26
#